data_AF-A0AAV5VTX0-F1
#
_entry.id   AF-A0AAV5VTX0-F1
#
_cell.length_a   1.000
_cell.length_b   1.000
_cell.length_c   1.000
_cell.angle_alpha   90.00
_cell.angle_beta   90.00
_cell.angle_gamma   90.00
#
_symmetry.space_group_name_H-M   'P 1'
#
loop_
_entity.id
_entity.type
_entity.pdbx_description
1 polymer ?
#
loop_
_entity_poly.entity_id
_entity_poly.type
_entity_poly.pdbx_seq_one_letter_code
_entity_poly.pdbx_strand_id
1 'polypeptide(L)'
;ASQAAVDMADIRNMGNKTFPIYCYRNRKWNRVKSDELVPGDIVSISHLQEGHTIPCVLILLRGPCIVDESMLTRKSVPQIKEPIDSVEGYREFDDELDSLLHVI
;
A
#
# COMPACT_ATOMS: atom_id res chain seq x y z
N ALA A 1 20.91 -30.77 -18.76
CA ALA A 1 19.84 -29.75 -18.74
C ALA A 1 18.81 -30.16 -17.69
N SER A 2 19.02 -29.74 -16.44
CA SER A 2 18.06 -29.95 -15.35
C SER A 2 17.05 -28.81 -15.40
N GLN A 3 15.91 -29.04 -16.06
CA GLN A 3 14.80 -28.10 -16.08
C GLN A 3 14.22 -28.07 -14.65
N ALA A 4 14.48 -26.99 -13.91
CA ALA A 4 13.81 -26.75 -12.64
C ALA A 4 12.32 -26.53 -12.94
N ALA A 5 11.51 -27.56 -12.72
CA ALA A 5 10.07 -27.41 -12.63
C ALA A 5 9.80 -26.56 -11.38
N VAL A 6 9.47 -25.28 -11.57
CA VAL A 6 8.98 -24.45 -10.47
C VAL A 6 7.62 -25.04 -10.08
N ASP A 7 7.54 -25.59 -8.87
CA ASP A 7 6.36 -26.28 -8.38
C ASP A 7 5.19 -25.29 -8.31
N MET A 8 4.02 -25.67 -8.83
CA MET A 8 2.84 -24.78 -8.81
C MET A 8 2.41 -24.44 -7.38
N ALA A 9 2.80 -25.24 -6.39
CA ALA A 9 2.61 -24.97 -4.97
C ALA A 9 3.45 -23.77 -4.48
N ASP A 10 4.70 -23.64 -4.95
CA ASP A 10 5.59 -22.55 -4.55
C ASP A 10 5.12 -21.21 -5.12
N ILE A 11 4.64 -21.21 -6.38
CA ILE A 11 4.07 -20.02 -7.03
C ILE A 11 2.81 -19.55 -6.29
N ARG A 12 2.00 -20.48 -5.76
CA ARG A 12 0.81 -20.15 -4.94
C ARG A 12 1.16 -19.57 -3.57
N ASN A 13 2.33 -19.91 -3.02
CA ASN A 13 2.81 -19.40 -1.74
C ASN A 13 3.58 -18.08 -1.83
N MET A 14 3.78 -17.55 -3.05
CA MET A 14 4.38 -16.22 -3.30
C MET A 14 3.39 -15.07 -3.16
N GLY A 15 2.10 -15.35 -2.97
CA GLY A 15 1.07 -14.32 -2.75
C GLY A 15 1.24 -13.61 -1.41
N ASN A 16 0.93 -12.31 -1.37
CA ASN A 16 0.95 -11.57 -0.12
C ASN A 16 -0.06 -12.18 0.85
N LYS A 17 0.36 -12.52 2.08
CA LYS A 17 -0.55 -13.10 3.07
C LYS A 17 -1.59 -12.06 3.46
N THR A 18 -2.86 -12.44 3.39
CA THR A 18 -3.98 -11.59 3.82
C THR A 18 -3.87 -11.30 5.32
N PHE A 19 -4.13 -10.07 5.74
CA PHE A 19 -4.08 -9.67 7.15
C PHE A 19 -5.23 -8.74 7.52
N PRO A 20 -5.61 -8.67 8.80
CA PRO A 20 -6.66 -7.75 9.25
C PRO A 20 -6.17 -6.30 9.22
N ILE A 21 -6.90 -5.44 8.53
CA ILE A 21 -6.64 -3.99 8.43
C ILE A 21 -7.88 -3.20 8.88
N TYR A 22 -7.65 -2.02 9.47
CA TYR A 22 -8.75 -1.11 9.83
C TYR A 22 -9.24 -0.38 8.58
N CYS A 23 -10.53 -0.53 8.29
CA CYS A 23 -11.23 0.13 7.20
C CYS A 23 -12.43 0.92 7.75
N TYR A 24 -12.63 2.14 7.26
CA TYR A 24 -13.74 3.00 7.64
C TYR A 24 -14.90 2.82 6.67
N ARG A 25 -15.93 2.07 7.12
CA ARG A 25 -17.16 1.81 6.36
C ARG A 25 -18.36 2.11 7.24
N ASN A 26 -19.46 2.59 6.66
CA ASN A 26 -20.70 2.91 7.40
C ASN A 26 -20.46 3.84 8.61
N ARG A 27 -19.59 4.83 8.42
CA ARG A 27 -19.18 5.82 9.45
C ARG A 27 -18.52 5.22 10.69
N LYS A 28 -17.98 4.00 10.62
CA LYS A 28 -17.33 3.31 11.73
C LYS A 28 -16.04 2.62 11.26
N TRP A 29 -15.05 2.60 12.15
CA TRP A 29 -13.83 1.81 11.95
C TRP A 29 -14.11 0.34 12.27
N ASN A 30 -13.87 -0.52 11.29
CA ASN A 30 -14.02 -1.97 11.43
C ASN A 30 -12.76 -2.67 10.91
N ARG A 31 -12.47 -3.86 11.42
CA ARG A 31 -11.42 -4.70 10.85
C ARG A 31 -11.99 -5.54 9.71
N VAL A 32 -11.35 -5.47 8.55
CA VAL A 32 -11.64 -6.28 7.36
C VAL A 32 -10.37 -7.00 6.95
N LYS A 33 -10.47 -8.02 6.11
CA LYS A 33 -9.26 -8.61 5.53
C LYS A 33 -8.72 -7.73 4.41
N SER A 34 -7.41 -7.72 4.23
CA SER A 34 -6.74 -6.91 3.21
C SER A 34 -7.16 -7.24 1.76
N ASP A 35 -7.60 -8.47 1.50
CA ASP A 35 -8.14 -8.92 0.20
C ASP A 35 -9.61 -8.56 -0.04
N GLU A 36 -10.30 -8.01 0.98
CA GLU A 36 -11.68 -7.51 0.88
C GLU A 36 -11.74 -5.99 0.62
N LEU A 37 -10.59 -5.34 0.44
CA LEU A 37 -10.50 -3.91 0.13
C LEU A 37 -10.98 -3.65 -1.30
N VAL A 38 -11.72 -2.57 -1.47
CA VAL A 38 -12.23 -2.10 -2.76
C VAL A 38 -11.87 -0.64 -3.00
N PRO A 39 -11.84 -0.17 -4.26
CA PRO A 39 -11.61 1.24 -4.55
C PRO A 39 -12.58 2.15 -3.79
N GLY A 40 -12.05 3.21 -3.18
CA GLY A 40 -12.82 4.17 -2.36
C GLY A 40 -12.88 3.84 -0.87
N ASP A 41 -12.36 2.69 -0.43
CA ASP A 41 -12.19 2.43 1.00
C ASP A 41 -11.16 3.38 1.63
N ILE A 42 -11.47 3.84 2.84
CA ILE A 42 -10.51 4.56 3.68
C ILE A 42 -9.92 3.57 4.67
N VAL A 43 -8.61 3.38 4.62
CA VAL A 43 -7.89 2.47 5.51
C VAL A 43 -6.95 3.22 6.44
N SER A 44 -6.76 2.68 7.64
CA SER A 44 -5.74 3.16 8.56
C SER A 44 -4.52 2.26 8.46
N ILE A 45 -3.42 2.82 7.94
CA ILE A 45 -2.13 2.15 7.89
C ILE A 45 -1.38 2.50 9.19
N SER A 46 -1.06 1.49 9.99
CA SER A 46 -0.20 1.63 11.17
C SER A 46 1.16 0.96 10.89
N HIS A 47 2.05 0.92 11.89
CA HIS A 47 3.23 0.06 11.82
C HIS A 47 2.82 -1.37 11.47
N LEU A 48 3.14 -1.78 10.25
CA LEU A 48 2.92 -3.12 9.75
C LEU A 48 3.90 -4.04 10.49
N GLN A 49 3.40 -5.18 10.98
CA GLN A 49 4.26 -6.20 11.58
C GLN A 49 5.16 -6.80 10.48
N GLU A 50 6.29 -7.39 10.89
CA GLU A 50 7.21 -8.04 9.96
C GLU A 50 6.46 -9.02 9.04
N GLY A 51 6.59 -8.80 7.73
CA GLY A 51 5.94 -9.63 6.70
C GLY A 51 4.59 -9.12 6.20
N HIS A 52 4.03 -8.04 6.76
CA HIS A 52 2.89 -7.36 6.14
C HIS A 52 3.37 -6.23 5.23
N THR A 53 3.08 -6.37 3.95
CA THR A 53 3.30 -5.31 2.95
C THR A 53 2.00 -4.56 2.70
N ILE A 54 2.12 -3.36 2.12
CA ILE A 54 0.97 -2.58 1.68
C ILE A 54 0.16 -3.41 0.66
N PRO A 55 -1.15 -3.64 0.87
CA PRO A 55 -1.90 -4.65 0.13
C PRO A 55 -2.31 -4.21 -1.29
N CYS A 56 -2.36 -2.91 -1.55
CA CYS A 56 -2.77 -2.30 -2.81
C CYS A 56 -2.21 -0.87 -2.90
N VAL A 57 -2.35 -0.23 -4.05
CA VAL A 57 -1.96 1.18 -4.22
C VAL A 57 -2.88 2.08 -3.41
N LEU A 58 -2.31 2.98 -2.60
CA LEU A 58 -3.06 3.85 -1.68
C LEU A 58 -2.68 5.32 -1.88
N ILE A 59 -3.66 6.20 -1.74
CA ILE A 59 -3.43 7.65 -1.67
C ILE A 59 -3.35 8.06 -0.19
N LEU A 60 -2.28 8.73 0.19
CA LEU A 60 -2.05 9.18 1.56
C LEU A 60 -2.91 10.40 1.86
N LEU A 61 -3.97 10.19 2.64
CA LEU A 61 -4.88 11.27 3.01
C LEU A 61 -4.33 12.12 4.16
N ARG A 62 -3.74 11.47 5.18
CA ARG A 62 -3.27 12.15 6.41
C ARG A 62 -2.10 11.43 7.05
N GLY A 63 -1.18 12.23 7.61
CA GLY A 63 0.01 11.80 8.33
C GLY A 63 1.14 11.38 7.38
N PRO A 64 2.36 11.91 7.52
CA PRO A 64 3.48 11.48 6.71
C PRO A 64 3.91 10.06 7.08
N CYS A 65 4.48 9.33 6.12
CA CYS A 65 5.02 8.00 6.38
C CYS A 65 6.34 7.76 5.64
N ILE A 66 7.13 6.81 6.15
CA ILE A 66 8.36 6.35 5.51
C ILE A 66 8.07 4.98 4.92
N VAL A 67 8.32 4.82 3.61
CA VAL A 67 8.00 3.60 2.86
C VAL A 67 9.27 3.04 2.23
N ASP A 68 9.42 1.73 2.33
CA ASP A 68 10.44 0.98 1.60
C ASP A 68 9.89 0.55 0.23
N GLU A 69 10.32 1.25 -0.82
CA GLU A 69 9.98 0.94 -2.20
C GLU A 69 11.06 0.12 -2.91
N SER A 70 12.02 -0.45 -2.18
CA SER A 70 13.16 -1.17 -2.77
C SER A 70 12.73 -2.37 -3.61
N MET A 71 11.63 -3.03 -3.24
CA MET A 71 11.05 -4.13 -4.01
C MET A 71 10.49 -3.69 -5.38
N LEU A 72 10.07 -2.43 -5.52
CA LEU A 72 9.45 -1.90 -6.74
C LEU A 72 10.44 -1.10 -7.59
N THR A 73 11.22 -0.21 -6.97
CA THR A 73 12.09 0.75 -7.65
C THR A 73 13.55 0.31 -7.73
N ARG A 74 13.93 -0.74 -6.97
CA ARG A 74 15.32 -1.17 -6.74
C ARG A 74 16.21 -0.08 -6.09
N LYS A 75 15.62 0.99 -5.56
CA LYS A 75 16.35 1.97 -4.75
C LYS A 75 16.32 1.49 -3.30
N SER A 76 17.49 1.31 -2.69
CA SER A 76 17.61 0.84 -1.31
C SER A 76 17.38 1.92 -0.25
N VAL A 77 16.98 3.13 -0.67
CA VAL A 77 16.80 4.27 0.21
C VAL A 77 15.30 4.43 0.48
N PRO A 78 14.86 4.36 1.75
CA PRO A 78 13.46 4.56 2.09
C PRO A 78 13.01 5.98 1.68
N GLN A 79 11.77 6.09 1.19
CA GLN A 79 11.20 7.34 0.71
C GLN A 79 10.20 7.89 1.73
N ILE A 80 10.17 9.21 1.88
CA ILE A 80 9.16 9.91 2.70
C ILE A 80 7.98 10.24 1.78
N LYS A 81 6.78 9.93 2.25
CA LYS A 81 5.51 10.25 1.58
C LYS A 81 4.75 11.27 2.40
N GLU A 82 4.12 12.21 1.70
CA GLU A 82 3.40 13.32 2.30
C GLU A 82 1.91 13.21 2.00
N PRO A 83 1.03 13.59 2.95
CA PRO A 83 -0.40 13.53 2.71
C PRO A 83 -0.84 14.57 1.68
N ILE A 84 -1.89 14.27 0.93
CA ILE A 84 -2.47 15.20 -0.06
C ILE A 84 -3.05 16.48 0.59
N ASP A 85 -3.41 16.45 1.87
CA ASP A 85 -3.87 17.63 2.64
C ASP A 85 -2.76 18.70 2.81
N SER A 86 -1.50 18.35 2.53
CA SER A 86 -0.39 19.32 2.46
C SER A 86 -0.40 20.19 1.19
N VAL A 87 -1.20 19.83 0.18
CA VAL A 87 -1.30 20.58 -1.07
C VAL A 87 -2.22 21.78 -0.85
N GLU A 88 -1.64 22.98 -0.78
CA GLU A 88 -2.40 24.22 -0.64
C GLU A 88 -3.27 24.48 -1.89
N GLY A 89 -4.58 24.53 -1.70
CA GLY A 89 -5.56 24.91 -2.74
C GLY A 89 -6.35 23.73 -3.30
N TYR A 90 -7.59 23.99 -3.73
CA TYR A 90 -8.47 23.03 -4.43
C TYR A 90 -7.98 22.76 -5.85
N ARG A 91 -6.71 22.36 -6.03
CA ARG A 91 -6.22 21.87 -7.32
C ARG A 91 -6.58 20.40 -7.48
N GLU A 92 -6.84 20.01 -8.72
CA GLU A 92 -7.02 18.60 -9.05
C GLU A 92 -5.69 17.85 -8.86
N PHE A 93 -5.79 16.56 -8.53
CA PHE A 93 -4.64 15.68 -8.43
C PHE A 93 -4.03 15.49 -9.82
N ASP A 94 -2.76 15.84 -9.96
CA ASP A 94 -2.00 15.66 -11.20
C ASP A 94 -1.23 14.33 -11.12
N ASP A 95 -1.66 13.35 -11.91
CA ASP A 95 -1.07 12.01 -11.87
C ASP A 95 0.45 11.98 -12.13
N GLU A 96 1.00 12.93 -12.91
CA GLU A 96 2.44 12.96 -13.20
C GLU A 96 3.24 13.58 -12.06
N LEU A 97 2.71 14.63 -11.43
CA LEU A 97 3.42 15.39 -10.40
C LEU A 97 3.20 14.81 -8.99
N ASP A 98 1.99 14.33 -8.70
CA ASP A 98 1.54 14.02 -7.35
C ASP A 98 1.75 12.55 -6.96
N SER A 99 1.80 11.64 -7.96
CA SER A 99 1.96 10.20 -7.73
C SER A 99 3.24 9.84 -6.97
N LEU A 100 4.32 10.61 -7.12
CA LEU A 100 5.59 10.28 -6.48
C LEU A 100 5.58 10.54 -4.96
N LEU A 101 4.84 11.55 -4.51
CA LEU A 101 4.86 12.00 -3.11
C LEU A 101 3.67 11.48 -2.30
N HIS A 102 2.50 11.35 -2.94
CA HIS A 102 1.24 11.11 -2.24
C HIS A 102 0.73 9.67 -2.36
N VAL A 103 1.30 8.88 -3.28
CA VAL A 103 0.89 7.49 -3.52
C VAL A 103 1.90 6.53 -2.90
N ILE A 104 1.36 5.47 -2.28
CA ILE A 104 2.08 4.37 -1.61
C ILE A 104 1.76 3.07 -2.31
#